data_AF-A0A935ZUJ8-F1
#
_entry.id   AF-A0A935ZUJ8-F1
#
_cell.length_a   1.000
_cell.length_b   1.000
_cell.length_c   1.000
_cell.angle_alpha   90.00
_cell.angle_beta   90.00
_cell.angle_gamma   90.00
#
_symmetry.space_group_name_H-M   'P 1'
#
loop_
_entity.id
_entity.type
_entity.pdbx_description
1 polymer ?
#
loop_
_entity_poly.entity_id
_entity_poly.type
_entity_poly.pdbx_seq_one_letter_code
_entity_poly.pdbx_strand_id
1 'polypeptide(L)'
;MRDSIHSSLTRWRLARRAVLGAIVVAGAVATSTAVIRTVALSECPGHAVERAYTYSGIGVVIERDGSDTVVVKQVLPGAPAEGILREGMRLVAVDGEAPPTVDAWAAAIRGAPGTSVELEVAFPCGGHKSYVIARDIVRMSY
;
A
#
# COMPACT_ATOMS: atom_id res chain seq x y z
N MET A 1 -67.69 6.13 -49.82
CA MET A 1 -66.53 5.34 -50.28
C MET A 1 -65.21 6.14 -50.11
N ARG A 2 -64.96 6.71 -48.92
CA ARG A 2 -63.72 7.44 -48.57
C ARG A 2 -63.17 7.00 -47.20
N ASP A 3 -64.04 6.46 -46.33
CA ASP A 3 -63.68 6.05 -44.97
C ASP A 3 -62.88 4.74 -44.88
N SER A 4 -63.01 3.84 -45.87
CA SER A 4 -62.34 2.52 -45.86
C SER A 4 -60.83 2.59 -46.12
N ILE A 5 -60.34 3.65 -46.77
CA ILE A 5 -58.92 3.80 -47.13
C ILE A 5 -58.12 4.32 -45.91
N HIS A 6 -58.71 5.21 -45.12
CA HIS A 6 -58.07 5.78 -43.93
C HIS A 6 -57.87 4.74 -42.81
N SER A 7 -58.78 3.77 -42.66
CA SER A 7 -58.67 2.70 -41.65
C SER A 7 -57.64 1.63 -42.02
N SER A 8 -57.47 1.36 -43.31
CA SER A 8 -56.42 0.47 -43.84
C SER A 8 -55.02 1.02 -43.58
N LEU A 9 -54.82 2.32 -43.85
CA LEU A 9 -53.52 2.98 -43.71
C LEU A 9 -53.07 3.12 -42.24
N THR A 10 -54.02 3.33 -41.30
CA THR A 10 -53.69 3.40 -39.87
C THR A 10 -53.33 2.03 -39.29
N ARG A 11 -54.03 0.95 -39.68
CA ARG A 11 -53.68 -0.42 -39.27
C ARG A 11 -52.30 -0.83 -39.78
N TRP A 12 -51.96 -0.47 -41.01
CA TRP A 12 -50.65 -0.80 -41.59
C TRP A 12 -49.49 -0.09 -40.88
N ARG A 13 -49.69 1.18 -40.47
CA ARG A 13 -48.68 1.96 -39.72
C ARG A 13 -48.48 1.47 -38.28
N LEU A 14 -49.53 1.00 -37.61
CA LEU A 14 -49.46 0.40 -36.27
C LEU A 14 -48.76 -0.96 -36.29
N ALA A 15 -49.09 -1.83 -37.25
CA ALA A 15 -48.44 -3.13 -37.41
C ALA A 15 -46.93 -3.02 -37.65
N ARG A 16 -46.51 -2.07 -38.50
CA ARG A 16 -45.09 -1.83 -38.79
C ARG A 16 -44.29 -1.34 -37.57
N ARG A 17 -44.91 -0.55 -36.68
CA ARG A 17 -44.26 -0.07 -35.45
C ARG A 17 -44.12 -1.17 -34.38
N ALA A 18 -45.09 -2.07 -34.28
CA ALA A 18 -45.03 -3.19 -33.34
C ALA A 18 -43.91 -4.19 -33.71
N VAL A 19 -43.75 -4.51 -35.00
CA VAL A 19 -42.69 -5.41 -35.47
C VAL A 19 -41.29 -4.84 -35.25
N LEU A 20 -41.10 -3.54 -35.52
CA LEU A 20 -39.81 -2.88 -35.29
C LEU A 20 -39.46 -2.75 -33.80
N GLY A 21 -40.45 -2.56 -32.92
CA GLY A 21 -40.23 -2.51 -31.47
C GLY A 21 -39.76 -3.84 -30.88
N ALA A 22 -40.27 -4.98 -31.37
CA ALA A 22 -39.89 -6.31 -30.89
C ALA A 22 -38.43 -6.69 -31.24
N ILE A 23 -37.90 -6.18 -32.35
CA ILE A 23 -36.51 -6.44 -32.78
C ILE A 23 -35.50 -5.75 -31.85
N VAL A 24 -35.83 -4.55 -31.33
CA VAL A 24 -34.92 -3.80 -30.45
C VAL A 24 -34.82 -4.43 -29.05
N VAL A 25 -35.89 -5.03 -28.55
CA VAL A 25 -35.91 -5.63 -27.19
C VAL A 25 -35.12 -6.95 -27.11
N ALA A 26 -34.98 -7.70 -28.22
CA ALA A 26 -34.23 -8.95 -28.24
C ALA A 26 -32.69 -8.78 -28.26
N GLY A 27 -32.19 -7.59 -28.61
CA GLY A 27 -30.74 -7.33 -28.71
C GLY A 27 -30.02 -7.07 -27.39
N ALA A 28 -30.73 -6.72 -26.32
CA ALA A 28 -30.11 -6.21 -25.09
C ALA A 28 -29.67 -7.30 -24.07
N VAL A 29 -30.10 -8.56 -24.21
CA VAL A 29 -29.85 -9.60 -23.19
C VAL A 29 -28.66 -10.51 -23.55
N ALA A 30 -28.19 -10.49 -24.80
CA ALA A 30 -27.23 -11.49 -25.29
C ALA A 30 -25.74 -11.21 -24.99
N THR A 31 -25.38 -10.04 -24.45
CA THR A 31 -23.96 -9.65 -24.30
C THR A 31 -23.39 -9.73 -22.88
N SER A 32 -24.13 -10.27 -21.90
CA SER A 32 -23.65 -10.31 -20.50
C SER A 32 -22.89 -11.57 -20.11
N THR A 33 -22.96 -12.67 -20.87
CA THR A 33 -22.39 -13.96 -20.45
C THR A 33 -20.93 -14.16 -20.85
N ALA A 34 -20.44 -13.47 -21.88
CA ALA A 34 -19.04 -13.58 -22.31
C ALA A 34 -18.07 -12.83 -21.39
N VAL A 35 -18.49 -11.70 -20.82
CA VAL A 35 -17.63 -10.90 -19.93
C VAL A 35 -17.45 -11.56 -18.56
N ILE A 36 -18.46 -12.29 -18.06
CA ILE A 36 -18.38 -12.91 -16.73
C ILE A 36 -17.37 -14.08 -16.71
N ARG A 37 -17.21 -14.80 -17.82
CA ARG A 37 -16.28 -15.95 -17.86
C ARG A 37 -14.80 -15.56 -17.88
N THR A 38 -14.45 -14.40 -18.43
CA THR A 38 -13.05 -13.96 -18.46
C THR A 38 -12.55 -13.47 -17.10
N VAL A 39 -13.45 -12.95 -16.26
CA VAL A 39 -13.08 -12.45 -14.93
C VAL A 39 -12.92 -13.58 -13.90
N ALA A 40 -13.58 -14.72 -14.12
CA ALA A 40 -13.54 -15.86 -13.20
C ALA A 40 -12.33 -16.80 -13.39
N LEU A 41 -11.61 -16.72 -14.51
CA LEU A 41 -10.43 -17.58 -14.79
C LEU A 41 -9.10 -16.83 -14.71
N SER A 42 -9.12 -15.53 -14.43
CA SER A 42 -7.94 -14.84 -13.91
C SER A 42 -7.78 -15.14 -12.41
N GLU A 43 -7.70 -16.42 -12.06
CA GLU A 43 -6.91 -16.85 -10.91
C GLU A 43 -5.49 -16.43 -11.23
N CYS A 44 -5.13 -15.22 -10.80
CA CYS A 44 -3.75 -14.78 -10.80
C CYS A 44 -2.99 -15.89 -10.07
N PRO A 45 -2.00 -16.54 -10.70
CA PRO A 45 -1.18 -17.50 -9.99
C PRO A 45 -0.68 -16.77 -8.75
N GLY A 46 -0.90 -17.38 -7.58
CA GLY A 46 -0.50 -16.80 -6.32
C GLY A 46 0.97 -16.44 -6.41
N HIS A 47 1.25 -15.18 -6.72
CA HIS A 47 2.56 -14.63 -6.48
C HIS A 47 2.68 -14.73 -4.97
N ALA A 48 3.50 -15.66 -4.50
CA ALA A 48 4.20 -15.47 -3.25
C ALA A 48 4.97 -14.16 -3.45
N VAL A 49 4.28 -13.05 -3.17
CA VAL A 49 4.92 -11.75 -3.09
C VAL A 49 5.82 -11.93 -1.89
N GLU A 50 7.09 -12.26 -2.14
CA GLU A 50 8.16 -11.99 -1.20
C GLU A 50 7.91 -10.54 -0.79
N ARG A 51 7.36 -10.34 0.42
CA ARG A 51 6.87 -9.04 0.86
C ARG A 51 8.07 -8.19 1.20
N ALA A 52 8.77 -7.74 0.16
CA ALA A 52 9.86 -6.80 0.24
C ALA A 52 9.27 -5.44 0.59
N TYR A 53 9.18 -5.15 1.88
CA TYR A 53 8.81 -3.82 2.33
C TYR A 53 10.02 -2.92 2.12
N THR A 54 9.87 -1.86 1.33
CA THR A 54 10.87 -0.79 1.32
C THR A 54 10.33 0.44 2.05
N TYR A 55 11.18 1.03 2.87
CA TYR A 55 10.89 2.27 3.58
C TYR A 55 12.15 3.13 3.60
N SER A 56 11.99 4.42 3.86
CA SER A 56 13.12 5.35 3.98
C SER A 56 13.46 5.60 5.45
N GLY A 57 14.73 5.40 5.82
CA GLY A 57 15.22 5.54 7.19
C GLY A 57 16.66 5.04 7.31
N ILE A 58 17.07 4.65 8.52
CA ILE A 58 18.45 4.19 8.79
C ILE A 58 18.59 2.66 8.87
N GLY A 59 17.48 1.92 8.80
CA GLY A 59 17.45 0.45 8.78
C GLY A 59 17.77 -0.21 10.10
N VAL A 60 17.01 0.14 11.14
CA VAL A 60 17.07 -0.49 12.46
C VAL A 60 15.72 -1.03 12.88
N VAL A 61 15.74 -2.15 13.59
CA VAL A 61 14.61 -2.69 14.33
C VAL A 61 14.78 -2.27 15.77
N ILE A 62 13.78 -1.58 16.30
CA ILE A 62 13.76 -1.09 17.68
C ILE A 62 12.64 -1.79 18.44
N GLU A 63 12.84 -1.95 19.73
CA GLU A 63 11.81 -2.49 20.62
C GLU A 63 11.83 -1.77 21.96
N ARG A 64 10.72 -1.89 22.70
CA ARG A 64 10.66 -1.44 24.09
C ARG A 64 11.13 -2.59 24.97
N ASP A 65 12.11 -2.32 25.83
CA ASP A 65 12.58 -3.27 26.81
C ASP A 65 11.67 -3.31 28.06
N GLY A 66 11.96 -4.22 28.99
CA GLY A 66 11.19 -4.35 30.23
C GLY A 66 11.33 -3.17 31.22
N SER A 67 12.22 -2.21 30.95
CA SER A 67 12.45 -1.01 31.76
C SER A 67 11.83 0.26 31.13
N ASP A 68 10.94 0.07 30.16
CA ASP A 68 10.26 1.13 29.41
C ASP A 68 11.18 1.95 28.48
N THR A 69 12.42 1.49 28.25
CA THR A 69 13.36 2.16 27.36
C THR A 69 13.32 1.57 25.96
N VAL A 70 13.62 2.38 24.95
CA VAL A 70 13.68 1.91 23.56
C VAL A 70 15.10 1.48 23.24
N VAL A 71 15.27 0.25 22.77
CA VAL A 71 16.56 -0.36 22.47
C VAL A 71 16.63 -0.80 21.02
N VAL A 72 17.84 -0.81 20.47
CA VAL A 72 18.13 -1.41 19.16
C VAL A 72 18.08 -2.93 19.33
N LYS A 73 17.10 -3.56 18.69
CA LYS A 73 16.99 -5.02 18.62
C LYS A 73 17.90 -5.60 17.54
N GLN A 74 17.91 -4.97 16.37
CA GLN A 74 18.66 -5.46 15.22
C GLN A 74 18.98 -4.31 14.27
N VAL A 75 20.12 -4.39 13.60
CA VAL A 75 20.45 -3.54 12.45
C VAL A 75 20.32 -4.36 11.18
N LEU A 76 19.64 -3.84 10.17
CA LEU A 76 19.42 -4.55 8.92
C LEU A 76 20.72 -4.58 8.10
N PRO A 77 21.07 -5.73 7.47
CA PRO A 77 22.26 -5.81 6.62
C PRO A 77 22.21 -4.84 5.44
N GLY A 78 23.31 -4.17 5.15
CA GLY A 78 23.42 -3.17 4.07
C GLY A 78 22.72 -1.84 4.37
N ALA A 79 22.16 -1.66 5.57
CA ALA A 79 21.49 -0.43 5.95
C ALA A 79 22.47 0.67 6.40
N PRO A 80 22.06 1.96 6.34
CA PRO A 80 22.93 3.06 6.77
C PRO A 80 23.41 2.99 8.23
N ALA A 81 22.65 2.36 9.13
CA ALA A 81 23.04 2.19 10.52
C ALA A 81 24.05 1.04 10.76
N GLU A 82 24.35 0.23 9.74
CA GLU A 82 25.28 -0.90 9.85
C GLU A 82 26.69 -0.43 10.25
N GLY A 83 27.29 -1.11 11.23
CA GLY A 83 28.59 -0.75 11.78
C GLY A 83 28.59 0.47 12.73
N ILE A 84 27.53 1.27 12.73
CA ILE A 84 27.35 2.44 13.61
C ILE A 84 26.59 2.05 14.87
N LEU A 85 25.39 1.50 14.70
CA LEU A 85 24.54 1.03 15.78
C LEU A 85 24.71 -0.48 15.98
N ARG A 86 24.40 -0.96 17.18
CA ARG A 86 24.47 -2.38 17.52
C ARG A 86 23.29 -2.76 18.42
N GLU A 87 22.96 -4.04 18.38
CA GLU A 87 21.98 -4.64 19.29
C GLU A 87 22.30 -4.32 20.75
N GLY A 88 21.26 -4.02 21.52
CA GLY A 88 21.34 -3.68 22.94
C GLY A 88 21.66 -2.21 23.24
N MET A 89 22.03 -1.40 22.25
CA MET A 89 22.16 0.04 22.46
C MET A 89 20.80 0.65 22.80
N ARG A 90 20.76 1.49 23.84
CA ARG A 90 19.53 2.20 24.23
C ARG A 90 19.46 3.54 23.51
N LEU A 91 18.30 3.84 22.93
CA LEU A 91 18.03 5.15 22.33
C LEU A 91 17.74 6.17 23.43
N VAL A 92 18.43 7.30 23.38
CA VAL A 92 18.32 8.38 24.38
C VAL A 92 17.60 9.58 23.77
N ALA A 93 18.06 10.05 22.63
CA ALA A 93 17.41 11.12 21.87
C ALA A 93 17.51 10.90 20.36
N VAL A 94 16.55 11.47 19.62
CA VAL A 94 16.55 11.62 18.16
C VAL A 94 16.32 13.09 17.85
N ASP A 95 17.24 13.71 17.11
CA ASP A 95 17.25 15.14 16.80
C ASP A 95 17.05 16.04 18.05
N GLY A 96 17.59 15.60 19.20
CA GLY A 96 17.50 16.31 20.49
C GLY A 96 16.23 16.02 21.31
N GLU A 97 15.29 15.24 20.79
CA GLU A 97 14.05 14.88 21.49
C GLU A 97 14.05 13.42 21.93
N ALA A 98 13.34 13.10 23.02
CA ALA A 98 13.13 11.73 23.48
C ALA A 98 11.64 11.34 23.31
N PRO A 99 11.26 10.75 22.17
CA PRO A 99 9.86 10.38 21.93
C PRO A 99 9.32 9.42 22.98
N PRO A 100 8.04 9.56 23.39
CA PRO A 100 7.48 8.77 24.48
C PRO A 100 7.12 7.34 24.08
N THR A 101 6.90 7.07 22.78
CA THR A 101 6.42 5.77 22.27
C THR A 101 7.33 5.22 21.18
N VAL A 102 7.37 3.89 21.03
CA VAL A 102 8.17 3.22 19.98
C VAL A 102 7.77 3.68 18.58
N ASP A 103 6.46 3.89 18.35
CA ASP A 103 5.97 4.39 17.07
C ASP A 103 6.45 5.82 16.79
N ALA A 104 6.51 6.68 17.82
CA ALA A 104 7.04 8.03 17.68
C ALA A 104 8.55 8.02 17.39
N TRP A 105 9.30 7.11 18.03
CA TRP A 105 10.71 6.85 17.67
C TRP A 105 10.85 6.41 16.21
N ALA A 106 10.06 5.43 15.78
CA ALA A 106 10.08 4.96 14.40
C ALA A 106 9.73 6.07 13.41
N ALA A 107 8.78 6.95 13.74
CA ALA A 107 8.41 8.09 12.91
C ALA A 107 9.52 9.13 12.81
N ALA A 108 10.20 9.46 13.92
CA ALA A 108 11.31 10.43 13.95
C ALA A 108 12.57 9.93 13.23
N ILE A 109 12.87 8.64 13.36
CA ILE A 109 14.01 8.01 12.68
C ILE A 109 13.75 7.91 11.17
N ARG A 110 12.50 7.68 10.77
CA ARG A 110 12.10 7.73 9.35
C ARG A 110 12.16 9.17 8.83
N GLY A 111 12.23 9.29 7.52
CA GLY A 111 12.30 10.58 6.84
C GLY A 111 12.65 10.43 5.38
N ALA A 112 12.73 11.54 4.65
CA ALA A 112 13.07 11.52 3.24
C ALA A 112 14.49 10.95 3.01
N PRO A 113 14.70 10.14 1.96
CA PRO A 113 16.02 9.60 1.65
C PRO A 113 16.99 10.74 1.33
N GLY A 114 18.26 10.59 1.72
CA GLY A 114 19.30 11.60 1.59
C GLY A 114 19.31 12.68 2.68
N THR A 115 18.31 12.72 3.57
CA THR A 115 18.35 13.56 4.78
C THR A 115 19.09 12.84 5.91
N SER A 116 19.57 13.58 6.91
CA SER A 116 20.25 12.98 8.07
C SER A 116 19.39 13.04 9.33
N VAL A 117 19.63 12.10 10.24
CA VAL A 117 19.07 12.07 11.60
C VAL A 117 20.22 12.04 12.60
N GLU A 118 20.10 12.81 13.67
CA GLU A 118 20.99 12.69 14.82
C GLU A 118 20.38 11.74 15.85
N LEU A 119 21.14 10.73 16.27
CA LEU A 119 20.74 9.75 17.27
C LEU A 119 21.73 9.73 18.41
N GLU A 120 21.25 10.06 19.60
CA GLU A 120 21.98 9.84 20.85
C GLU A 120 21.64 8.45 21.39
N VAL A 121 22.68 7.64 21.61
CA VAL A 121 22.55 6.28 22.13
C VAL A 121 23.42 6.06 23.35
N ALA A 122 22.93 5.28 24.30
CA ALA A 122 23.67 4.81 25.46
C ALA A 122 24.15 3.37 25.24
N PHE A 123 25.41 3.11 25.59
CA PHE A 123 26.00 1.78 25.46
C PHE A 123 25.60 0.89 26.65
N PRO A 124 25.48 -0.44 26.46
CA PRO A 124 25.19 -1.37 27.56
C PRO A 124 26.21 -1.31 28.69
N CYS A 125 27.49 -1.05 28.37
CA CYS A 125 28.58 -0.92 29.33
C CYS A 125 28.67 0.46 30.00
N GLY A 126 27.77 1.39 29.68
CA GLY A 126 27.76 2.77 30.17
C GLY A 126 28.32 3.78 29.16
N GLY A 127 28.00 5.05 29.40
CA GLY A 127 28.30 6.16 28.48
C GLY A 127 27.25 6.35 27.40
N HIS A 128 27.35 7.46 26.69
CA HIS A 128 26.48 7.82 25.57
C HIS A 128 27.28 8.45 24.42
N LYS A 129 26.72 8.42 23.21
CA LYS A 129 27.31 9.03 22.03
C LYS A 129 26.24 9.41 21.02
N SER A 130 26.44 10.55 20.36
CA SER A 130 25.62 10.99 19.23
C SER A 130 26.22 10.54 17.90
N TYR A 131 25.35 10.09 17.00
CA TYR A 131 25.67 9.73 15.63
C TYR A 131 24.77 10.47 14.67
N VAL A 132 25.36 11.04 13.62
CA VAL A 132 24.61 11.60 12.49
C VAL A 132 24.59 10.54 11.38
N ILE A 133 23.41 10.04 11.05
CA ILE A 133 23.23 8.93 10.10
C ILE A 133 22.37 9.42 8.94
N ALA A 134 22.83 9.18 7.71
CA ALA A 134 22.06 9.49 6.51
C ALA A 134 20.94 8.46 6.32
N ARG A 135 19.73 8.93 6.02
CA ARG A 135 18.58 8.09 5.68
C ARG A 135 18.69 7.63 4.23
N ASP A 136 18.34 6.37 3.98
CA ASP A 136 18.27 5.79 2.64
C ASP A 136 17.07 4.85 2.51
N ILE A 137 16.81 4.37 1.29
CA ILE A 137 15.80 3.36 1.00
C ILE A 137 16.30 2.01 1.50
N VAL A 138 15.70 1.55 2.59
CA VAL A 138 15.97 0.26 3.20
C VAL A 138 15.00 -0.77 2.63
N ARG A 139 15.52 -1.93 2.23
CA ARG A 139 14.73 -3.08 1.76
C ARG A 139 14.72 -4.16 2.84
N MET A 140 13.53 -4.60 3.24
CA MET A 140 13.36 -5.67 4.22
C MET A 140 12.68 -6.86 3.54
N SER A 141 13.40 -7.98 3.44
CA SER A 141 12.85 -9.30 3.10
C SER A 141 12.53 -10.05 4.40
N TYR A 142 11.31 -10.56 4.53
CA TYR A 142 10.88 -11.41 5.65
C TYR A 142 10.82 -12.87 5.21
#